data_AF-B8IA03-F1
#
_entry.id   AF-B8IA03-F1
#
_cell.length_a   1.000
_cell.length_b   1.000
_cell.length_c   1.000
_cell.angle_alpha   90.00
_cell.angle_beta   90.00
_cell.angle_gamma   90.00
#
_symmetry.space_group_name_H-M   'P 1'
#
loop_
_entity.id
_entity.type
_entity.pdbx_description
1 polymer ?
#
loop_
_entity_poly.entity_id
_entity_poly.type
_entity_poly.pdbx_seq_one_letter_code
_entity_poly.pdbx_strand_id
1 'polypeptide(L)' 'MTQDELERLLIGLQPGQEACIHHDVYASLFPPGEPDDGARGRFYEFARRYGCTIMNDPPHDEICFRRASD' A
#
# COMPACT_ATOMS: atom_id res chain seq x y z
N MET A 1 -0.05 -2.36 12.38
CA MET A 1 0.98 -2.60 11.34
C MET A 1 1.96 -1.44 11.34
N THR A 2 3.26 -1.70 11.15
CA THR A 2 4.32 -0.69 10.94
C THR A 2 4.77 -0.66 9.47
N GLN A 3 5.56 0.35 9.08
CA GLN A 3 6.11 0.41 7.71
C GLN A 3 7.04 -0.77 7.41
N ASP A 4 7.83 -1.21 8.40
CA ASP A 4 8.71 -2.39 8.28
C ASP A 4 7.91 -3.69 8.09
N GLU A 5 6.77 -3.82 8.76
CA GLU A 5 5.87 -4.97 8.60
C GLU A 5 5.25 -4.99 7.20
N LEU A 6 4.81 -3.82 6.72
CA LEU A 6 4.30 -3.68 5.36
C LEU A 6 5.38 -4.00 4.33
N GLU A 7 6.61 -3.51 4.50
CA GLU A 7 7.75 -3.82 3.62
C GLU A 7 7.98 -5.33 3.52
N ARG A 8 8.06 -6.03 4.65
CA ARG A 8 8.26 -7.49 4.67
C ARG A 8 7.14 -8.23 3.93
N LEU A 9 5.91 -7.75 4.10
CA LEU A 9 4.75 -8.30 3.43
C LEU A 9 4.82 -8.07 1.90
N LEU A 10 5.18 -6.87 1.44
CA LEU A 10 5.32 -6.57 0.01
C LEU A 10 6.49 -7.32 -0.65
N ILE A 11 7.60 -7.52 0.07
CA ILE A 11 8.74 -8.33 -0.42
C ILE A 11 8.33 -9.80 -0.63
N GLY A 12 7.42 -10.32 0.19
CA GLY A 12 6.94 -11.70 0.11
C GLY A 12 5.95 -11.97 -1.04
N LEU A 13 5.37 -10.94 -1.64
CA LEU A 13 4.36 -11.09 -2.69
C LEU A 13 4.96 -11.69 -3.96
N GLN A 14 4.34 -12.78 -4.43
CA GLN A 14 4.61 -13.34 -5.75
C GLN A 14 3.92 -12.51 -6.84
N PRO A 15 4.41 -12.55 -8.09
CA PRO A 15 3.76 -11.90 -9.23
C PRO A 15 2.25 -12.21 -9.29
N GLY A 16 1.42 -11.17 -9.39
CA GLY A 16 -0.05 -11.28 -9.41
C GLY A 16 -0.72 -11.46 -8.05
N GLN A 17 0.02 -11.62 -6.94
CA GLN A 17 -0.56 -11.58 -5.60
C GLN A 17 -0.83 -10.16 -5.14
N GLU A 18 -1.73 -10.04 -4.18
CA GLU A 18 -2.04 -8.78 -3.52
C GLU A 18 -2.08 -8.92 -2.01
N ALA A 19 -1.87 -7.79 -1.34
CA ALA A 19 -2.13 -7.64 0.08
C ALA A 19 -2.82 -6.30 0.32
N CYS A 20 -3.82 -6.32 1.19
CA CYS A 20 -4.65 -5.16 1.48
C CYS A 20 -4.40 -4.67 2.90
N ILE A 21 -4.46 -3.35 3.07
CA ILE A 21 -4.46 -2.69 4.36
C ILE A 21 -5.69 -1.81 4.46
N HIS A 22 -6.26 -1.70 5.65
CA HIS A 22 -7.39 -0.81 5.88
C HIS A 22 -6.95 0.67 5.84
N HIS A 23 -7.86 1.57 5.50
CA HIS A 23 -7.56 2.98 5.24
C HIS A 23 -7.00 3.73 6.47
N ASP A 24 -7.35 3.27 7.67
CA ASP A 24 -6.82 3.74 8.96
C ASP A 24 -5.33 3.41 9.15
N VAL A 25 -4.92 2.20 8.73
CA VAL A 25 -3.51 1.77 8.72
C VAL A 25 -2.73 2.62 7.75
N TYR A 26 -3.27 2.90 6.56
CA TYR A 26 -2.64 3.81 5.62
C TYR A 26 -2.38 5.20 6.24
N ALA A 27 -3.39 5.81 6.88
CA ALA A 27 -3.23 7.12 7.53
C ALA A 27 -2.20 7.10 8.67
N SER A 28 -2.12 5.99 9.41
CA SER A 28 -1.12 5.80 10.47
C SER A 28 0.29 5.58 9.92
N LEU A 29 0.44 4.92 8.78
CA LEU A 29 1.75 4.64 8.17
C LEU A 29 2.30 5.85 7.40
N PHE A 30 1.42 6.69 6.85
CA PHE A 30 1.79 7.84 6.02
C PHE A 30 1.07 9.11 6.50
N PRO A 31 1.39 9.62 7.71
CA PRO A 31 0.72 10.81 8.23
C PRO A 31 0.98 12.05 7.34
N PRO A 32 0.00 12.95 7.21
CA PRO A 32 -1.30 12.97 7.91
C PRO A 32 -2.38 12.05 7.31
N GLY A 33 -2.07 11.26 6.27
CA GLY A 33 -3.03 10.43 5.53
C GLY A 33 -3.78 11.19 4.43
N GLU A 34 -4.77 10.55 3.81
CA GLU A 34 -5.64 11.23 2.84
C GLU A 34 -6.48 12.31 3.56
N PRO A 35 -6.76 13.46 2.92
CA PRO A 35 -6.53 13.78 1.51
C PRO A 35 -5.17 14.44 1.19
N ASP A 36 -4.14 14.33 2.05
CA ASP A 36 -2.84 14.96 1.80
C ASP A 36 -2.12 14.35 0.58
N ASP A 37 -1.92 15.18 -0.44
CA ASP A 37 -1.26 14.79 -1.69
C ASP A 37 0.19 14.32 -1.46
N GLY A 38 0.87 14.84 -0.44
CA GLY A 38 2.22 14.43 -0.07
C GLY A 38 2.26 13.02 0.51
N ALA A 39 1.34 12.70 1.43
CA ALA A 39 1.16 11.37 2.00
C ALA A 39 0.86 10.36 0.90
N ARG A 40 -0.07 10.73 0.01
CA ARG A 40 -0.43 9.94 -1.16
C ARG A 40 0.79 9.68 -2.06
N GLY A 41 1.56 10.72 -2.38
CA GLY A 41 2.79 10.60 -3.18
C GLY A 41 3.80 9.61 -2.56
N ARG A 42 4.11 9.77 -1.27
CA ARG A 42 5.03 8.87 -0.54
C ARG A 42 4.55 7.41 -0.54
N PHE A 43 3.23 7.21 -0.42
CA PHE A 43 2.63 5.88 -0.44
C PHE A 43 2.71 5.21 -1.81
N TYR A 44 2.44 5.94 -2.89
CA TYR A 44 2.63 5.44 -4.25
C TYR A 44 4.10 5.15 -4.56
N GLU A 45 5.03 6.00 -4.13
CA GLU A 45 6.46 5.76 -4.26
C GLU A 45 6.90 4.51 -3.49
N PHE A 46 6.39 4.32 -2.27
CA PHE A 46 6.62 3.13 -1.46
C PHE A 46 6.16 1.87 -2.20
N ALA A 47 4.92 1.83 -2.71
CA ALA A 47 4.42 0.68 -3.48
C ALA A 47 5.28 0.38 -4.72
N ARG A 48 5.65 1.42 -5.48
CA ARG A 48 6.48 1.29 -6.69
C ARG A 48 7.87 0.73 -6.39
N ARG A 49 8.48 1.13 -5.27
CA ARG A 49 9.78 0.60 -4.83
C ARG A 49 9.76 -0.92 -4.69
N TYR A 50 8.62 -1.51 -4.34
CA TYR A 50 8.44 -2.95 -4.21
C TYR A 50 7.68 -3.56 -5.41
N GLY A 51 7.71 -2.91 -6.58
CA GLY A 51 7.09 -3.44 -7.80
C GLY A 51 5.58 -3.67 -7.70
N CYS A 52 4.92 -2.96 -6.79
CA CYS A 52 3.48 -3.05 -6.56
C CYS A 52 2.76 -1.86 -7.17
N THR A 53 1.55 -2.11 -7.66
CA THR A 53 0.55 -1.07 -7.96
C THR A 53 -0.43 -0.98 -6.82
N ILE A 54 -1.02 0.19 -6.63
CA ILE A 54 -2.06 0.40 -5.62
C ILE A 54 -3.42 0.36 -6.28
N MET A 55 -4.34 -0.36 -5.64
CA MET A 55 -5.75 -0.40 -5.97
C MET A 55 -6.55 0.00 -4.74
N ASN A 56 -7.44 0.97 -4.89
CA ASN A 56 -8.36 1.34 -3.83
C ASN A 56 -9.60 0.45 -3.95
N ASP A 57 -10.07 -0.13 -2.84
CA ASP A 57 -11.30 -0.91 -2.73
C ASP A 57 -12.28 -0.23 -1.75
N PRO A 58 -12.98 0.84 -2.19
CA PRO A 58 -13.87 1.61 -1.33
C PRO A 58 -14.99 0.80 -0.66
N PRO A 59 -15.60 -0.23 -1.28
CA PRO A 59 -16.57 -1.10 -0.63
C PRO A 59 -16.10 -1.77 0.67
N HIS A 60 -14.80 -2.02 0.81
CA HIS A 60 -14.21 -2.68 1.98
C HIS A 60 -13.37 -1.74 2.85
N ASP A 61 -13.27 -0.45 2.49
CA ASP A 61 -12.39 0.54 3.14
C ASP A 61 -10.92 0.10 3.17
N GLU A 62 -10.49 -0.57 2.09
CA GLU A 62 -9.16 -1.15 1.96
C GLU A 62 -8.38 -0.57 0.78
N ILE A 63 -7.06 -0.59 0.92
CA ILE A 63 -6.10 -0.26 -0.11
C ILE A 63 -5.22 -1.48 -0.34
N CYS A 64 -5.24 -2.01 -1.56
CA CYS A 64 -4.53 -3.21 -1.94
C CYS A 64 -3.28 -2.90 -2.76
N PHE A 65 -2.18 -3.55 -2.39
CA PHE A 65 -0.93 -3.57 -3.15
C PHE A 65 -0.90 -4.83 -4.00
N ARG A 66 -0.87 -4.69 -5.32
CA ARG A 66 -0.76 -5.82 -6.25
C ARG A 66 0.62 -5.87 -6.87
N ARG A 67 1.32 -7.00 -6.73
CA ARG A 67 2.62 -7.24 -7.36
C ARG A 67 2.44 -7.43 -8.87
N ALA A 68 3.23 -6.73 -9.67
CA ALA A 68 3.22 -6.90 -11.13
C ALA A 68 3.46 -8.36 -11.53
N SER A 69 2.74 -8.83 -12.56
CA SER A 69 2.67 -10.24 -12.98
C SER A 69 3.70 -10.64 -14.06
N ASP A 70 4.84 -9.95 -14.15
CA ASP A 70 5.85 -10.13 -15.23
C ASP A 70 6.20 -11.60 -15.53
#